data_AF-A0A7J3QAJ1-F1
#
_entry.id   AF-A0A7J3QAJ1-F1
#
_cell.length_a   1.000
_cell.length_b   1.000
_cell.length_c   1.000
_cell.angle_alpha   90.00
_cell.angle_beta   90.00
_cell.angle_gamma   90.00
#
_symmetry.space_group_name_H-M   'P 1'
#
loop_
_entity.id
_entity.type
_entity.pdbx_description
1 polymer ?
#
loop_
_entity_poly.entity_id
_entity_poly.type
_entity_poly.pdbx_seq_one_letter_code
_entity_poly.pdbx_strand_id
1 'polypeptide(L)'
;MGSIKRAQSTVLTEVLMASAALVIGMSILAYFSSFTTSYTRQVELANLVNYEAANQVVRLIAYDSTSKSVWLLLRRLDGTPRNFLLMLDVDGDFLNCRSVYVYVEPSDENGIVCDGSDGDCVSSCFYYDRYVSSKEVLVWTKDGLIPLYDFLKRQSPQQVGLIRIPYPNPAAGYRTQNTIIRVDLDKPAPETARVYLGIEHDGRIYVVRVYEVSLS
;
A
#
# COMPACT_ATOMS: atom_id res chain seq x y z
N MET A 1 37.85 23.42 -64.05
CA MET A 1 36.41 23.25 -63.72
C MET A 1 36.14 22.20 -62.61
N GLY A 2 37.05 22.00 -61.65
CA GLY A 2 36.96 20.88 -60.67
C GLY A 2 36.86 21.26 -59.18
N SER A 3 36.96 22.54 -58.79
CA SER A 3 36.99 22.89 -57.35
C SER A 3 35.60 23.08 -56.71
N ILE A 4 34.59 23.45 -57.49
CA ILE A 4 33.24 23.76 -56.98
C ILE A 4 32.54 22.50 -56.45
N LYS A 5 32.71 21.34 -57.12
CA LYS A 5 32.13 20.05 -56.68
C LYS A 5 32.76 19.52 -55.38
N ARG A 6 34.06 19.76 -55.14
CA ARG A 6 34.73 19.38 -53.88
C ARG A 6 34.29 20.26 -52.72
N ALA A 7 34.22 21.58 -52.91
CA ALA A 7 33.78 22.50 -51.87
C ALA A 7 32.32 22.25 -51.43
N GLN A 8 31.41 21.98 -52.38
CA GLN A 8 30.02 21.60 -52.05
C GLN A 8 29.91 20.26 -51.31
N SER A 9 30.74 19.27 -51.67
CA SER A 9 30.80 17.98 -50.98
C SER A 9 31.30 18.11 -49.55
N THR A 10 32.30 18.96 -49.30
CA THR A 10 32.84 19.18 -47.94
C THR A 10 31.79 19.84 -47.04
N VAL A 11 31.13 20.90 -47.51
CA VAL A 11 30.08 21.59 -46.74
C VAL A 11 28.89 20.67 -46.45
N LEU A 12 28.45 19.86 -47.42
CA LEU A 12 27.37 18.89 -47.21
C LEU A 12 27.74 17.85 -46.13
N THR A 13 29.00 17.39 -46.13
CA THR A 13 29.50 16.41 -45.15
C THR A 13 29.57 17.01 -43.75
N GLU A 14 30.03 18.26 -43.63
CA GLU A 14 30.04 18.98 -42.34
C GLU A 14 28.63 19.19 -41.78
N VAL A 15 27.66 19.57 -42.61
CA VAL A 15 26.26 19.73 -42.20
C VAL A 15 25.66 18.39 -41.74
N LEU A 16 25.93 17.31 -42.47
CA LEU A 16 25.49 15.97 -42.09
C LEU A 16 26.11 15.53 -40.75
N MET A 17 27.42 15.74 -40.56
CA MET A 17 28.08 15.40 -39.29
C MET A 17 27.57 16.26 -38.12
N ALA A 18 27.36 17.56 -38.34
CA ALA A 18 26.79 18.45 -37.33
C ALA A 18 25.36 18.05 -36.93
N SER A 19 24.51 17.74 -37.92
CA SER A 19 23.14 17.28 -37.66
C SER A 19 23.10 15.93 -36.94
N ALA A 20 23.96 14.97 -37.30
CA ALA A 20 24.10 13.70 -36.60
C ALA A 20 24.56 13.87 -35.15
N ALA A 21 25.57 14.71 -34.92
CA ALA A 21 26.06 15.03 -33.56
C ALA A 21 24.96 15.67 -32.70
N LEU A 22 24.13 16.53 -33.28
CA LEU A 22 23.04 17.21 -32.60
C LEU A 22 21.91 16.24 -32.22
N VAL A 23 21.54 15.32 -33.11
CA VAL A 23 20.57 14.24 -32.83
C VAL A 23 21.08 13.31 -31.72
N ILE A 24 22.36 12.93 -31.76
CA ILE A 24 22.99 12.11 -30.72
C ILE A 24 22.97 12.86 -29.38
N GLY A 25 23.37 14.14 -29.37
CA GLY A 25 23.36 14.98 -28.17
C GLY A 25 21.97 15.11 -27.54
N MET A 26 20.94 15.37 -28.36
CA MET A 26 19.54 15.42 -27.89
C MET A 26 19.07 14.07 -27.33
N SER A 27 19.45 12.96 -27.97
CA SER A 27 19.07 11.61 -27.52
C SER A 27 19.68 11.28 -26.16
N ILE A 28 20.94 11.65 -25.96
CA ILE A 28 21.66 11.47 -24.68
C ILE A 28 21.02 12.33 -23.58
N LEU A 29 20.71 13.60 -23.86
CA LEU A 29 20.04 14.49 -22.91
C LEU A 29 18.65 13.97 -22.51
N ALA A 30 17.87 13.49 -23.48
CA ALA A 30 16.56 12.89 -23.23
C ALA A 30 16.68 11.61 -22.38
N TYR A 31 17.68 10.77 -22.66
CA TYR A 31 17.97 9.57 -21.86
C TYR A 31 18.29 9.93 -20.40
N PHE A 32 19.20 10.88 -20.17
CA PHE A 32 19.55 11.31 -18.81
C PHE A 32 18.37 11.96 -18.09
N SER A 33 17.58 12.79 -18.78
CA SER A 33 16.37 13.40 -18.19
C SER A 33 15.34 12.35 -17.81
N SER A 34 15.13 11.32 -18.63
CA SER A 34 14.24 10.20 -18.32
C SER A 34 14.78 9.38 -17.14
N PHE A 35 16.09 9.15 -17.08
CA PHE A 35 16.72 8.39 -16.02
C PHE A 35 16.65 9.12 -14.67
N THR A 36 16.96 10.41 -14.64
CA THR A 36 16.89 11.22 -13.42
C THR A 36 15.46 11.31 -12.91
N THR A 37 14.48 11.53 -13.79
CA THR A 37 13.05 11.58 -13.40
C THR A 37 12.59 10.25 -12.81
N SER A 38 12.97 9.12 -13.42
CA SER A 38 12.66 7.79 -12.90
C SER A 38 13.30 7.55 -11.53
N TYR A 39 14.57 7.94 -11.37
CA TYR A 39 15.29 7.81 -10.11
C TYR A 39 14.67 8.66 -8.99
N THR A 40 14.34 9.93 -9.28
CA THR A 40 13.68 10.82 -8.31
C THR A 40 12.35 10.24 -7.84
N ARG A 41 11.53 9.70 -8.74
CA ARG A 41 10.26 9.04 -8.37
C ARG A 41 10.47 7.82 -7.48
N GLN A 42 11.50 7.02 -7.75
CA GLN A 42 11.82 5.86 -6.90
C GLN A 42 12.27 6.27 -5.51
N VAL A 43 13.08 7.33 -5.41
CA VAL A 43 13.52 7.87 -4.11
C VAL A 43 12.35 8.46 -3.34
N GLU A 44 11.46 9.19 -4.01
CA GLU A 44 10.25 9.73 -3.40
C GLU A 44 9.35 8.62 -2.85
N LEU A 45 9.08 7.59 -3.64
CA LEU A 45 8.31 6.42 -3.20
C LEU A 45 8.99 5.72 -2.02
N ALA A 46 10.31 5.50 -2.07
CA ALA A 46 11.05 4.86 -0.98
C ALA A 46 10.95 5.68 0.32
N ASN A 47 11.10 7.01 0.21
CA ASN A 47 10.95 7.91 1.35
C ASN A 47 9.53 7.88 1.92
N LEU A 48 8.52 7.87 1.06
CA LEU A 48 7.12 7.77 1.46
C LEU A 48 6.84 6.44 2.19
N VAL A 49 7.27 5.32 1.62
CA VAL A 49 7.09 3.98 2.23
C VAL A 49 7.79 3.92 3.59
N ASN A 50 9.02 4.40 3.69
CA ASN A 50 9.77 4.43 4.95
C ASN A 50 9.11 5.35 5.99
N TYR A 51 8.64 6.52 5.58
CA TYR A 51 7.91 7.45 6.44
C TYR A 51 6.63 6.81 6.97
N GLU A 52 5.84 6.16 6.11
CA GLU A 52 4.58 5.53 6.50
C GLU A 52 4.82 4.29 7.40
N ALA A 53 5.85 3.49 7.12
CA ALA A 53 6.24 2.34 7.95
C ALA A 53 6.68 2.75 9.37
N ALA A 54 7.32 3.92 9.50
CA ALA A 54 7.79 4.45 10.78
C ALA A 54 6.67 5.11 11.62
N ASN A 55 5.65 5.67 10.97
CA ASN A 55 4.62 6.46 11.63
C ASN A 55 3.32 5.71 11.90
N GLN A 56 3.16 4.49 11.42
CA GLN A 56 1.99 3.66 11.70
C GLN A 56 2.33 2.60 12.74
N VAL A 57 1.40 2.34 13.66
CA VAL A 57 1.50 1.29 14.68
C VAL A 57 0.19 0.53 14.76
N VAL A 58 0.27 -0.79 14.81
CA VAL A 58 -0.85 -1.68 15.11
C VAL A 58 -0.57 -2.38 16.44
N ARG A 59 -1.57 -2.43 17.32
CA ARG A 59 -1.50 -3.12 18.60
C ARG A 59 -2.76 -3.95 18.82
N LEU A 60 -2.59 -5.20 19.25
CA LEU A 60 -3.70 -6.01 19.75
C LEU A 60 -4.20 -5.41 21.08
N ILE A 61 -5.51 -5.15 21.15
CA ILE A 61 -6.20 -4.71 22.36
C ILE A 61 -6.73 -5.93 23.12
N ALA A 62 -7.51 -6.76 22.42
CA ALA A 62 -8.18 -7.92 22.99
C ALA A 62 -8.47 -8.97 21.90
N TYR A 63 -8.60 -10.21 22.32
CA TYR A 63 -9.08 -11.31 21.51
C TYR A 63 -10.08 -12.14 22.33
N ASP A 64 -11.26 -12.35 21.76
CA ASP A 64 -12.29 -13.24 22.31
C ASP A 64 -12.43 -14.45 21.38
N SER A 65 -12.00 -15.61 21.85
CA SER A 65 -12.08 -16.87 21.12
C SER A 65 -13.50 -17.42 21.01
N THR A 66 -14.41 -17.05 21.92
CA THR A 66 -15.81 -17.49 21.92
C THR A 66 -16.60 -16.74 20.87
N SER A 67 -16.48 -15.41 20.86
CA SER A 67 -17.12 -14.53 19.87
C SER A 67 -16.31 -14.41 18.57
N LYS A 68 -15.15 -15.08 18.50
CA LYS A 68 -14.21 -15.04 17.37
C LYS A 68 -13.88 -13.61 16.94
N SER A 69 -13.66 -12.72 17.91
CA SER A 69 -13.51 -11.29 17.66
C SER A 69 -12.15 -10.80 18.13
N VAL A 70 -11.48 -10.01 17.29
CA VAL A 70 -10.18 -9.40 17.59
C VAL A 70 -10.33 -7.89 17.56
N TRP A 71 -9.84 -7.22 18.59
CA TRP A 71 -9.80 -5.76 18.63
C TRP A 71 -8.38 -5.27 18.42
N LEU A 72 -8.20 -4.42 17.41
CA LEU A 72 -6.92 -3.82 17.06
C LEU A 72 -6.98 -2.31 17.22
N LEU A 73 -5.92 -1.74 17.80
CA LEU A 73 -5.66 -0.32 17.81
C LEU A 73 -4.69 0.00 16.67
N LEU A 74 -5.11 0.86 15.75
CA LEU A 74 -4.27 1.46 14.74
C LEU A 74 -4.00 2.90 15.14
N ARG A 75 -2.73 3.27 15.22
CA ARG A 75 -2.32 4.62 15.62
C ARG A 75 -1.34 5.21 14.64
N ARG A 76 -1.53 6.48 14.32
CA ARG A 76 -0.53 7.31 13.64
C ARG A 76 0.27 8.11 14.66
N LEU A 77 1.59 7.97 14.61
CA LEU A 77 2.52 8.68 15.50
C LEU A 77 2.78 10.12 15.02
N ASP A 78 2.60 10.38 13.73
CA ASP A 78 2.71 11.72 13.13
C ASP A 78 1.49 12.62 13.40
N GLY A 79 0.44 12.08 14.05
CA GLY A 79 -0.78 12.80 14.37
C GLY A 79 -1.66 13.17 13.17
N THR A 80 -1.34 12.69 11.96
CA THR A 80 -2.10 13.00 10.76
C THR A 80 -3.44 12.24 10.73
N PRO A 81 -4.54 12.84 10.28
CA PRO A 81 -5.85 12.19 10.19
C PRO A 81 -6.01 11.39 8.88
N ARG A 82 -4.99 10.60 8.53
CA ARG A 82 -5.00 9.73 7.34
C ARG A 82 -5.58 8.38 7.70
N ASN A 83 -6.39 7.82 6.81
CA ASN A 83 -6.95 6.49 6.98
C ASN A 83 -5.88 5.42 6.79
N PHE A 84 -6.10 4.28 7.43
CA PHE A 84 -5.28 3.10 7.22
C PHE A 84 -5.82 2.31 6.04
N LEU A 85 -4.92 1.82 5.19
CA LEU A 85 -5.22 0.77 4.24
C LEU A 85 -4.71 -0.52 4.86
N LEU A 86 -5.59 -1.46 5.16
CA LEU A 86 -5.21 -2.71 5.79
C LEU A 86 -5.67 -3.92 4.99
N MET A 87 -4.92 -5.00 5.11
CA MET A 87 -5.32 -6.34 4.68
C MET A 87 -5.03 -7.27 5.84
N LEU A 88 -5.99 -8.12 6.19
CA LEU A 88 -5.88 -9.05 7.31
C LEU A 88 -5.81 -10.46 6.75
N ASP A 89 -4.76 -11.18 7.10
CA ASP A 89 -4.55 -12.60 6.77
C ASP A 89 -4.63 -13.39 8.07
N VAL A 90 -5.47 -14.42 8.08
CA VAL A 90 -5.64 -15.33 9.20
C VAL A 90 -5.38 -16.75 8.70
N ASP A 91 -4.26 -17.31 9.14
CA ASP A 91 -3.77 -18.64 8.73
C ASP A 91 -3.77 -18.88 7.20
N GLY A 92 -3.40 -17.86 6.43
CA GLY A 92 -3.27 -17.92 4.97
C GLY A 92 -4.48 -17.41 4.19
N ASP A 93 -5.58 -17.06 4.86
CA ASP A 93 -6.80 -16.56 4.24
C ASP A 93 -7.00 -15.06 4.52
N PHE A 94 -7.10 -14.27 3.44
CA PHE A 94 -7.40 -12.84 3.55
C PHE A 94 -8.88 -12.60 3.91
N LEU A 95 -9.11 -11.91 5.02
CA LEU A 95 -10.44 -11.56 5.48
C LEU A 95 -11.09 -10.50 4.59
N ASN A 96 -12.42 -10.54 4.56
CA ASN A 96 -13.25 -9.59 3.84
C ASN A 96 -13.36 -8.27 4.63
N CYS A 97 -13.54 -7.13 3.95
CA CYS A 97 -13.87 -5.87 4.61
C CYS A 97 -15.16 -5.95 5.46
N ARG A 98 -16.06 -6.91 5.15
CA ARG A 98 -17.30 -7.13 5.91
C ARG A 98 -17.03 -7.67 7.30
N SER A 99 -15.89 -8.30 7.49
CA SER A 99 -15.42 -8.83 8.77
C SER A 99 -14.71 -7.76 9.60
N VAL A 100 -14.57 -6.53 9.09
CA VAL A 100 -13.85 -5.45 9.77
C VAL A 100 -14.81 -4.30 10.04
N TYR A 101 -14.91 -3.93 11.30
CA TYR A 101 -15.77 -2.88 11.80
C TYR A 101 -14.94 -1.79 12.49
N VAL A 102 -15.28 -0.54 12.24
CA VAL A 102 -14.59 0.62 12.80
C VAL A 102 -15.41 1.17 13.95
N TYR A 103 -14.80 1.29 15.12
CA TYR A 103 -15.42 1.92 16.28
C TYR A 103 -15.53 3.43 16.10
N VAL A 104 -16.69 3.98 16.45
CA VAL A 104 -16.99 5.40 16.41
C VAL A 104 -17.33 5.87 17.84
N GLU A 105 -16.34 6.45 18.51
CA GLU A 105 -16.45 6.88 19.92
C GLU A 105 -17.70 7.71 20.24
N PRO A 106 -18.13 8.69 19.41
CA PRO A 106 -19.35 9.46 19.71
C PRO A 106 -20.66 8.67 19.58
N SER A 107 -20.63 7.50 18.96
CA SER A 107 -21.78 6.60 18.85
C SER A 107 -21.84 5.58 19.99
N ASP A 108 -20.84 5.56 20.88
CA ASP A 108 -20.80 4.63 22.01
C ASP A 108 -21.64 5.17 23.17
N GLU A 109 -22.86 4.63 23.31
CA GLU A 109 -23.79 5.04 24.36
C GLU A 109 -23.56 4.26 25.68
N ASN A 110 -22.99 3.05 25.60
CA ASN A 110 -22.91 2.11 26.72
C ASN A 110 -21.49 1.97 27.30
N GLY A 111 -20.49 2.58 26.66
CA GLY A 111 -19.07 2.43 26.99
C GLY A 111 -18.51 1.04 26.64
N ILE A 112 -19.20 0.30 25.78
CA ILE A 112 -18.82 -1.05 25.35
C ILE A 112 -18.52 -0.99 23.85
N VAL A 113 -17.23 -1.14 23.52
CA VAL A 113 -16.75 -1.02 22.14
C VAL A 113 -17.29 -2.15 21.26
N CYS A 114 -18.09 -1.80 20.25
CA CYS A 114 -18.64 -2.73 19.27
C CYS A 114 -19.51 -3.82 19.91
N ASP A 115 -20.47 -3.45 20.75
CA ASP A 115 -21.36 -4.41 21.44
C ASP A 115 -22.37 -5.08 20.49
N GLY A 116 -22.53 -4.53 19.27
CA GLY A 116 -23.39 -5.08 18.21
C GLY A 116 -24.85 -4.62 18.29
N SER A 117 -25.24 -3.95 19.38
CA SER A 117 -26.47 -3.18 19.52
C SER A 117 -26.16 -1.71 19.19
N ASP A 118 -26.72 -1.22 18.09
CA ASP A 118 -26.79 0.21 17.76
C ASP A 118 -25.48 0.91 17.37
N GLY A 119 -25.09 0.76 16.09
CA GLY A 119 -24.40 1.82 15.31
C GLY A 119 -23.01 2.29 15.77
N ASP A 120 -22.51 1.77 16.89
CA ASP A 120 -21.22 2.05 17.52
C ASP A 120 -20.04 1.59 16.65
N CYS A 121 -20.27 0.56 15.84
CA CYS A 121 -19.30 0.01 14.91
C CYS A 121 -19.83 -0.09 13.49
N VAL A 122 -19.17 0.63 12.58
CA VAL A 122 -19.57 0.72 11.17
C VAL A 122 -18.71 -0.23 10.35
N SER A 123 -19.33 -1.02 9.48
CA SER A 123 -18.60 -1.90 8.57
C SER A 123 -17.62 -1.09 7.70
N SER A 124 -16.37 -1.53 7.62
CA SER A 124 -15.34 -0.87 6.83
C SER A 124 -15.63 -0.89 5.31
N CYS A 125 -16.44 -1.85 4.83
CA CYS A 125 -16.86 -1.86 3.43
C CYS A 125 -17.77 -0.68 3.03
N PHE A 126 -18.39 0.01 4.00
CA PHE A 126 -19.33 1.10 3.70
C PHE A 126 -18.66 2.24 2.93
N TYR A 127 -17.36 2.46 3.16
CA TYR A 127 -16.62 3.58 2.58
C TYR A 127 -15.81 3.20 1.34
N TYR A 128 -15.36 1.95 1.24
CA TYR A 128 -14.53 1.47 0.14
C TYR A 128 -14.51 -0.07 0.11
N ASP A 129 -15.00 -0.68 -0.98
CA ASP A 129 -14.85 -2.11 -1.25
C ASP A 129 -14.09 -2.26 -2.58
N ARG A 130 -12.77 -2.46 -2.49
CA ARG A 130 -11.91 -2.68 -3.67
C ARG A 130 -11.34 -4.08 -3.64
N TYR A 131 -11.58 -4.80 -4.73
CA TYR A 131 -10.95 -6.06 -5.03
C TYR A 131 -9.66 -5.78 -5.77
N VAL A 132 -8.55 -6.26 -5.22
CA VAL A 132 -7.24 -6.11 -5.83
C VAL A 132 -6.61 -7.48 -5.92
N SER A 133 -6.01 -7.78 -7.06
CA SER A 133 -5.23 -9.01 -7.18
C SER A 133 -4.00 -8.88 -6.29
N SER A 134 -3.65 -9.95 -5.56
CA SER A 134 -2.36 -10.00 -4.83
C SER A 134 -1.13 -9.79 -5.72
N LYS A 135 -1.27 -9.93 -7.05
CA LYS A 135 -0.22 -9.62 -8.03
C LYS A 135 -0.05 -8.13 -8.29
N GLU A 136 -1.07 -7.33 -7.99
CA GLU A 136 -1.09 -5.87 -8.20
C GLU A 136 -0.67 -5.09 -6.96
N VAL A 137 -0.77 -5.72 -5.78
CA VAL A 137 -0.22 -5.19 -4.54
C VAL A 137 1.29 -5.43 -4.52
N LEU A 138 2.05 -4.39 -4.21
CA LEU A 138 3.51 -4.43 -4.19
C LEU A 138 4.04 -4.39 -2.75
N VAL A 139 5.10 -5.13 -2.48
CA VAL A 139 5.79 -5.16 -1.19
C VAL A 139 7.21 -4.66 -1.40
N TRP A 140 7.63 -3.71 -0.56
CA TRP A 140 9.01 -3.25 -0.56
C TRP A 140 9.91 -4.25 0.19
N THR A 141 10.90 -4.81 -0.50
CA THR A 141 11.87 -5.74 0.09
C THR A 141 13.29 -5.21 -0.08
N LYS A 142 14.27 -5.89 0.54
CA LYS A 142 15.69 -5.55 0.39
C LYS A 142 16.16 -5.63 -1.07
N ASP A 143 15.55 -6.52 -1.86
CA ASP A 143 15.91 -6.76 -3.27
C ASP A 143 15.10 -5.87 -4.23
N GLY A 144 14.24 -5.00 -3.70
CA GLY A 144 13.35 -4.12 -4.47
C GLY A 144 11.86 -4.44 -4.28
N LEU A 145 11.05 -3.88 -5.16
CA LEU A 145 9.60 -4.07 -5.18
C LEU A 145 9.24 -5.42 -5.79
N ILE A 146 8.49 -6.24 -5.06
CA ILE A 146 7.93 -7.49 -5.56
C ILE A 146 6.42 -7.53 -5.37
N PRO A 147 5.66 -8.29 -6.19
CA PRO A 147 4.26 -8.55 -5.92
C PRO A 147 4.04 -9.23 -4.57
N LEU A 148 2.95 -8.88 -3.88
CA LEU A 148 2.55 -9.51 -2.63
C LEU A 148 2.32 -11.02 -2.82
N TYR A 149 1.78 -11.42 -3.98
CA TYR A 149 1.70 -12.81 -4.39
C TYR A 149 3.05 -13.56 -4.25
N ASP A 150 4.12 -12.99 -4.78
CA ASP A 150 5.46 -13.61 -4.74
C ASP A 150 6.05 -13.57 -3.34
N PHE A 151 5.79 -12.49 -2.59
CA PHE A 151 6.19 -12.38 -1.19
C PHE A 151 5.57 -13.49 -0.34
N LEU A 152 4.25 -13.68 -0.44
CA LEU A 152 3.50 -14.68 0.32
C LEU A 152 3.87 -16.10 -0.08
N LYS A 153 4.05 -16.36 -1.38
CA LYS A 153 4.46 -17.69 -1.88
C LYS A 153 5.80 -18.16 -1.33
N ARG A 154 6.71 -17.22 -0.99
CA ARG A 154 7.98 -17.53 -0.31
C ARG A 154 7.80 -17.90 1.16
N GLN A 155 6.72 -17.45 1.79
CA GLN A 155 6.43 -17.68 3.22
C GLN A 155 5.50 -18.88 3.44
N SER A 156 4.50 -19.05 2.59
CA SER A 156 3.55 -20.17 2.64
C SER A 156 3.12 -20.55 1.22
N PRO A 157 3.13 -21.85 0.83
CA PRO A 157 2.67 -22.30 -0.48
C PRO A 157 1.16 -22.19 -0.72
N GLN A 158 0.37 -21.82 0.30
CA GLN A 158 -1.08 -21.73 0.17
C GLN A 158 -1.52 -20.53 -0.68
N GLN A 159 -2.62 -20.72 -1.41
CA GLN A 159 -2.99 -19.94 -2.60
C GLN A 159 -3.33 -18.49 -2.25
N VAL A 160 -2.62 -17.57 -2.91
CA VAL A 160 -2.94 -16.14 -2.85
C VAL A 160 -3.86 -15.77 -4.00
N GLY A 161 -5.08 -15.36 -3.68
CA GLY A 161 -6.13 -15.00 -4.63
C GLY A 161 -6.38 -13.49 -4.75
N LEU A 162 -7.66 -13.15 -4.94
CA LEU A 162 -8.19 -11.80 -4.83
C LEU A 162 -8.18 -11.36 -3.36
N ILE A 163 -7.58 -10.21 -3.10
CA ILE A 163 -7.56 -9.59 -1.77
C ILE A 163 -8.63 -8.51 -1.76
N ARG A 164 -9.45 -8.52 -0.71
CA ARG A 164 -10.35 -7.41 -0.41
C ARG A 164 -9.63 -6.49 0.55
N ILE A 165 -9.55 -5.21 0.20
CA ILE A 165 -8.83 -4.23 1.00
C ILE A 165 -9.84 -3.45 1.83
N PRO A 166 -10.00 -3.76 3.12
CA PRO A 166 -10.71 -2.88 4.03
C PRO A 166 -10.02 -1.52 4.13
N TYR A 167 -10.84 -0.49 4.10
CA TYR A 167 -10.41 0.87 4.32
C TYR A 167 -11.17 1.41 5.54
N PRO A 168 -10.69 1.14 6.76
CA PRO A 168 -11.32 1.69 7.95
C PRO A 168 -11.22 3.22 7.91
N ASN A 169 -12.32 3.83 7.53
CA ASN A 169 -12.51 5.27 7.55
C ASN A 169 -13.53 5.53 8.65
N PRO A 170 -13.13 6.02 9.84
CA PRO A 170 -14.12 6.60 10.73
C PRO A 170 -14.77 7.74 9.94
N ALA A 171 -16.11 7.76 9.87
CA ALA A 171 -16.87 8.66 8.99
C ALA A 171 -16.33 10.10 9.00
N ALA A 172 -16.55 10.86 7.92
CA ALA A 172 -16.12 12.25 7.81
C ALA A 172 -16.58 13.07 9.03
N GLY A 173 -15.64 13.50 9.88
CA GLY A 173 -15.90 14.18 11.15
C GLY A 173 -15.30 13.49 12.38
N TYR A 174 -14.98 12.20 12.32
CA TYR A 174 -14.52 11.40 13.46
C TYR A 174 -13.09 10.86 13.28
N ARG A 175 -12.28 11.54 12.48
CA ARG A 175 -10.88 11.15 12.25
C ARG A 175 -10.04 11.50 13.47
N THR A 176 -9.78 10.51 14.30
CA THR A 176 -8.87 10.61 15.43
C THR A 176 -7.51 10.02 15.08
N GLN A 177 -6.50 10.24 15.94
CA GLN A 177 -5.17 9.63 15.79
C GLN A 177 -5.17 8.12 16.06
N ASN A 178 -6.24 7.62 16.70
CA ASN A 178 -6.40 6.25 17.17
C ASN A 178 -7.65 5.66 16.51
N THR A 179 -7.48 4.70 15.61
CA THR A 179 -8.59 3.94 15.03
C THR A 179 -8.67 2.59 15.71
N ILE A 180 -9.76 2.34 16.44
CA ILE A 180 -10.04 1.01 16.99
C ILE A 180 -10.89 0.28 15.97
N ILE A 181 -10.50 -0.95 15.64
CA ILE A 181 -11.29 -1.84 14.79
C ILE A 181 -11.59 -3.15 15.51
N ARG A 182 -12.79 -3.67 15.29
CA ARG A 182 -13.16 -5.05 15.58
C ARG A 182 -13.06 -5.86 14.31
N VAL A 183 -12.44 -7.03 14.39
CA VAL A 183 -12.30 -7.98 13.30
C VAL A 183 -12.98 -9.27 13.72
N ASP A 184 -14.04 -9.62 13.02
CA ASP A 184 -14.76 -10.87 13.22
C ASP A 184 -14.05 -11.96 12.40
N LEU A 185 -13.60 -13.02 13.06
CA LEU A 185 -12.84 -14.10 12.45
C LEU A 185 -13.78 -15.19 11.95
N ASP A 186 -13.54 -15.66 10.72
CA ASP A 186 -14.33 -16.74 10.13
C ASP A 186 -13.99 -18.12 10.76
N LYS A 187 -12.78 -18.27 11.30
CA LYS A 187 -12.27 -19.51 11.92
C LYS A 187 -12.25 -19.42 13.45
N PRO A 188 -12.67 -20.47 14.17
CA PRO A 188 -12.44 -20.57 15.61
C PRO A 188 -10.95 -20.82 15.88
N ALA A 189 -10.32 -19.98 16.70
CA ALA A 189 -8.96 -20.16 17.22
C ALA A 189 -7.81 -20.19 16.18
N PRO A 190 -7.62 -19.14 15.38
CA PRO A 190 -6.37 -18.98 14.66
C PRO A 190 -5.19 -18.75 15.62
N GLU A 191 -4.02 -19.30 15.31
CA GLU A 191 -2.82 -19.08 16.12
C GLU A 191 -2.21 -17.70 15.85
N THR A 192 -2.27 -17.25 14.59
CA THR A 192 -1.66 -16.00 14.15
C THR A 192 -2.57 -15.24 13.21
N ALA A 193 -2.59 -13.92 13.39
CA ALA A 193 -3.16 -12.98 12.42
C ALA A 193 -2.06 -12.05 11.92
N ARG A 194 -1.98 -11.86 10.60
CA ARG A 194 -1.08 -10.88 9.99
C ARG A 194 -1.86 -9.67 9.51
N VAL A 195 -1.42 -8.50 9.95
CA VAL A 195 -1.96 -7.21 9.54
C VAL A 195 -0.98 -6.56 8.58
N TYR A 196 -1.35 -6.51 7.30
CA TYR A 196 -0.59 -5.80 6.28
C TYR A 196 -1.11 -4.37 6.22
N LEU A 197 -0.27 -3.41 6.60
CA LEU A 197 -0.55 -2.00 6.36
C LEU A 197 0.00 -1.59 5.01
N GLY A 198 -0.79 -0.82 4.28
CA GLY A 198 -0.37 -0.28 3.00
C GLY A 198 -0.71 1.19 2.82
N ILE A 199 -0.32 1.68 1.65
CA ILE A 199 -0.59 3.01 1.14
C ILE A 199 -0.94 2.92 -0.34
N GLU A 200 -1.69 3.90 -0.83
CA GLU A 200 -1.91 4.08 -2.26
C GLU A 200 -1.04 5.24 -2.76
N HIS A 201 -0.28 5.00 -3.82
CA HIS A 201 0.55 6.00 -4.49
C HIS A 201 0.53 5.71 -6.00
N ASP A 202 0.30 6.73 -6.82
CA ASP A 202 0.19 6.60 -8.29
C ASP A 202 -0.76 5.46 -8.75
N GLY A 203 -1.88 5.28 -8.04
CA GLY A 203 -2.91 4.27 -8.33
C GLY A 203 -2.52 2.82 -8.03
N ARG A 204 -1.35 2.61 -7.39
CA ARG A 204 -0.88 1.29 -6.93
C ARG A 204 -0.85 1.22 -5.41
N ILE A 205 -1.00 0.00 -4.90
CA ILE A 205 -1.00 -0.26 -3.46
C ILE A 205 0.34 -0.86 -3.07
N TYR A 206 0.94 -0.26 -2.05
CA TYR A 206 2.22 -0.68 -1.50
C TYR A 206 2.04 -1.11 -0.05
N VAL A 207 2.44 -2.33 0.28
CA VAL A 207 2.57 -2.78 1.67
C VAL A 207 3.78 -2.10 2.26
N VAL A 208 3.55 -1.30 3.30
CA VAL A 208 4.60 -0.57 4.02
C VAL A 208 5.09 -1.36 5.23
N ARG A 209 4.21 -2.17 5.84
CA ARG A 209 4.56 -2.95 7.03
C ARG A 209 3.64 -4.14 7.21
N VAL A 210 4.18 -5.21 7.80
CA VAL A 210 3.42 -6.40 8.21
C VAL A 210 3.59 -6.55 9.71
N TYR A 211 2.47 -6.68 10.43
CA TYR A 211 2.44 -6.97 11.86
C TYR A 211 1.92 -8.39 12.05
N GLU A 212 2.68 -9.21 12.76
CA GLU A 212 2.20 -10.51 13.20
C GLU A 212 1.66 -10.37 14.63
N VAL A 213 0.42 -10.81 14.81
CA VAL A 213 -0.29 -10.79 16.08
C VAL A 213 -0.54 -12.23 16.49
N SER A 214 0.01 -12.63 17.64
CA SER A 214 -0.30 -13.91 18.26
C SER A 214 -1.64 -13.81 18.98
N LEU A 215 -2.52 -14.78 18.72
CA LEU A 215 -3.88 -14.86 19.28
C LEU A 215 -4.01 -16.01 20.30
N SER A 216 -2.88 -16.60 20.71
CA SER A 216 -2.75 -17.70 21.68
C SER A 216 -2.18 -17.24 23.01
#